data_AF-A0A1V5V2P2-F1
#
_entry.id   AF-A0A1V5V2P2-F1
#
_cell.length_a   1.000
_cell.length_b   1.000
_cell.length_c   1.000
_cell.angle_alpha   90.00
_cell.angle_beta   90.00
_cell.angle_gamma   90.00
#
_symmetry.space_group_name_H-M   'P 1'
#
loop_
_entity.id
_entity.type
_entity.pdbx_description
1 polymer ?
#
loop_
_entity_poly.entity_id
_entity_poly.type
_entity_poly.pdbx_seq_one_letter_code
_entity_poly.pdbx_strand_id
1 'polypeptide(L)'
;METVWNILQITIPALLVALTAYYAIKLTYDKELKKQVLELKHNSKKVITPIRLQSYERIALFLERIKPESIILRNKPHEINVVQYQSILVSSIRSEFEHNLSQQVYISSALWDLTKKAKEETIKIINLAAGQLSTEANGNDLASRIIELAVDLNPQPSDAALDFLKKEIKELY
;
A
#
# COMPACT_ATOMS: atom_id res chain seq x y z
N MET A 1 -14.19 -12.95 -78.07
CA MET A 1 -12.82 -12.89 -77.51
C MET A 1 -12.53 -11.50 -76.97
N GLU A 2 -12.72 -10.43 -77.75
CA GLU A 2 -12.46 -9.05 -77.31
C GLU A 2 -13.30 -8.58 -76.10
N THR A 3 -14.58 -8.94 -76.04
CA THR A 3 -15.46 -8.55 -74.92
C THR A 3 -14.98 -9.13 -73.58
N VAL A 4 -14.53 -10.38 -73.58
CA VAL A 4 -14.03 -11.07 -72.38
C VAL A 4 -12.71 -10.43 -71.91
N TRP A 5 -11.84 -10.07 -72.86
CA TRP A 5 -10.59 -9.36 -72.58
C TRP A 5 -10.83 -7.97 -71.99
N ASN A 6 -11.77 -7.21 -72.55
CA ASN A 6 -12.14 -5.88 -72.05
C ASN A 6 -12.74 -5.94 -70.64
N ILE A 7 -13.55 -6.96 -70.34
CA ILE A 7 -14.09 -7.19 -69.00
C ILE A 7 -12.95 -7.49 -68.01
N LEU A 8 -12.00 -8.36 -68.38
CA LEU A 8 -10.83 -8.68 -67.57
C LEU A 8 -9.97 -7.44 -67.25
N GLN A 9 -9.74 -6.57 -68.23
CA GLN A 9 -8.97 -5.33 -68.04
C GLN A 9 -9.63 -4.34 -67.07
N ILE A 10 -10.95 -4.39 -66.89
CA ILE A 10 -11.69 -3.53 -65.94
C ILE A 10 -11.82 -4.20 -64.57
N THR A 11 -12.10 -5.51 -64.54
CA THR A 11 -12.32 -6.24 -63.28
C THR A 11 -11.03 -6.39 -62.47
N ILE A 12 -9.89 -6.63 -63.11
CA ILE A 12 -8.62 -6.83 -62.39
C ILE A 12 -8.22 -5.58 -61.57
N PRO A 13 -8.17 -4.36 -62.15
CA PRO A 13 -7.87 -3.14 -61.37
C PRO A 13 -8.90 -2.86 -60.28
N ALA A 14 -10.19 -3.06 -60.57
CA ALA A 14 -11.25 -2.86 -59.58
C ALA A 14 -11.10 -3.80 -58.37
N LEU A 15 -10.73 -5.05 -58.61
CA LEU A 15 -10.52 -6.05 -57.56
C LEU A 15 -9.23 -5.77 -56.76
N LEU A 16 -8.18 -5.29 -57.42
CA LEU A 16 -6.95 -4.80 -56.78
C LEU A 16 -7.25 -3.61 -55.85
N VAL A 17 -8.00 -2.61 -56.32
CA VAL A 17 -8.42 -1.47 -55.49
C VAL A 17 -9.25 -1.95 -54.30
N ALA A 18 -10.22 -2.84 -54.51
CA ALA A 18 -11.03 -3.39 -53.42
C ALA A 18 -10.18 -4.14 -52.37
N LEU A 19 -9.21 -4.96 -52.80
CA LEU A 19 -8.30 -5.68 -51.90
C LEU A 19 -7.42 -4.72 -51.10
N THR A 20 -6.83 -3.70 -51.74
CA THR A 20 -5.99 -2.71 -51.06
C THR A 20 -6.78 -1.87 -50.07
N ALA A 21 -8.00 -1.44 -50.43
CA ALA A 21 -8.90 -0.72 -49.53
C ALA A 21 -9.29 -1.58 -48.33
N TYR A 22 -9.66 -2.85 -48.55
CA TYR A 22 -9.96 -3.80 -47.48
C TYR A 22 -8.77 -3.98 -46.54
N TYR A 23 -7.56 -4.15 -47.08
CA TYR A 23 -6.35 -4.32 -46.26
C TYR A 23 -6.00 -3.06 -45.46
N ALA A 24 -6.13 -1.88 -46.07
CA ALA A 24 -5.89 -0.60 -45.39
C ALA A 24 -6.89 -0.35 -44.25
N ILE A 25 -8.18 -0.65 -44.48
CA ILE A 25 -9.23 -0.56 -43.46
C ILE A 25 -8.92 -1.54 -42.32
N LYS A 26 -8.61 -2.81 -42.65
CA LYS A 26 -8.28 -3.83 -41.65
C LYS A 26 -7.08 -3.42 -40.78
N LEU A 27 -6.00 -2.95 -41.39
CA LEU A 27 -4.80 -2.49 -40.68
C LEU A 27 -5.11 -1.33 -39.73
N THR A 28 -5.94 -0.39 -40.18
CA THR A 28 -6.34 0.78 -39.37
C THR A 28 -7.23 0.35 -38.20
N TYR A 29 -8.20 -0.54 -38.43
CA TYR A 29 -9.06 -1.09 -37.37
C TYR A 29 -8.25 -1.85 -36.32
N ASP A 30 -7.32 -2.73 -36.74
CA ASP A 30 -6.48 -3.49 -35.81
C ASP A 30 -5.57 -2.58 -34.98
N LYS A 31 -5.05 -1.50 -35.57
CA LYS A 31 -4.25 -0.49 -34.88
C LYS A 31 -5.09 0.30 -33.86
N GLU A 32 -6.30 0.70 -34.24
CA GLU A 32 -7.21 1.45 -33.37
C GLU A 32 -7.68 0.59 -32.19
N LEU A 33 -8.03 -0.67 -32.42
CA LEU A 33 -8.38 -1.63 -31.36
C LEU A 33 -7.22 -1.82 -30.37
N LYS A 34 -5.98 -2.00 -30.86
CA LYS A 34 -4.80 -2.11 -29.99
C LYS A 34 -4.59 -0.83 -29.17
N LYS A 35 -4.77 0.34 -29.80
CA LYS A 35 -4.65 1.64 -29.13
C LYS A 35 -5.71 1.81 -28.04
N GLN A 36 -6.97 1.50 -28.33
CA GLN A 36 -8.06 1.54 -27.35
C GLN A 36 -7.81 0.62 -26.16
N VAL A 37 -7.33 -0.62 -26.39
CA VAL A 37 -6.98 -1.53 -25.29
C VAL A 37 -5.83 -0.97 -24.43
N LEU A 38 -4.81 -0.37 -25.04
CA LEU A 38 -3.72 0.28 -24.30
C LEU A 38 -4.22 1.49 -23.50
N GLU A 39 -5.09 2.31 -24.08
CA GLU A 39 -5.70 3.45 -23.40
C GLU A 39 -6.58 3.02 -22.22
N LEU A 40 -7.39 1.97 -22.37
CA LEU A 40 -8.18 1.40 -21.28
C LEU A 40 -7.28 0.92 -20.14
N LYS A 41 -6.21 0.17 -20.44
CA LYS A 41 -5.23 -0.27 -19.43
C LYS A 41 -4.55 0.92 -18.75
N HIS A 42 -4.18 1.93 -19.51
CA HIS A 42 -3.55 3.14 -18.99
C HIS A 42 -4.51 3.93 -18.08
N ASN A 43 -5.78 4.04 -18.46
CA ASN A 43 -6.82 4.69 -17.67
C ASN A 43 -7.10 3.92 -16.37
N SER A 44 -7.13 2.59 -16.39
CA SER A 44 -7.24 1.79 -15.15
C SER A 44 -6.03 2.00 -14.23
N LYS A 45 -4.81 2.07 -14.78
CA LYS A 45 -3.60 2.39 -13.99
C LYS A 45 -3.70 3.78 -13.36
N LYS A 46 -4.21 4.79 -14.07
CA LYS A 46 -4.42 6.15 -13.54
C LYS A 46 -5.34 6.19 -12.31
N VAL A 47 -6.31 5.29 -12.21
CA VAL A 47 -7.25 5.25 -11.08
C VAL A 47 -6.70 4.42 -9.92
N ILE A 48 -6.07 3.27 -10.20
CA ILE A 48 -5.62 2.33 -9.17
C ILE A 48 -4.32 2.80 -8.50
N THR A 49 -3.40 3.41 -9.25
CA THR A 49 -2.11 3.86 -8.70
C THR A 49 -2.26 4.85 -7.53
N PRO A 50 -3.08 5.91 -7.62
CA PRO A 50 -3.30 6.82 -6.50
C PRO A 50 -3.84 6.12 -5.24
N ILE A 51 -4.78 5.18 -5.41
CA ILE A 51 -5.36 4.43 -4.29
C ILE A 51 -4.27 3.59 -3.61
N ARG A 52 -3.42 2.91 -4.38
CA ARG A 52 -2.30 2.13 -3.82
C ARG A 52 -1.31 3.03 -3.08
N LEU A 53 -0.90 4.14 -3.67
CA LEU A 53 0.01 5.10 -3.01
C LEU A 53 -0.58 5.64 -1.71
N GLN A 54 -1.87 5.99 -1.71
CA GLN A 54 -2.57 6.41 -0.50
C GLN A 54 -2.59 5.31 0.58
N SER A 55 -2.76 4.03 0.19
CA SER A 55 -2.66 2.91 1.13
C SER A 55 -1.27 2.80 1.75
N TYR A 56 -0.21 2.95 0.94
CA TYR A 56 1.16 2.99 1.47
C TYR A 56 1.37 4.16 2.45
N GLU A 57 0.89 5.36 2.13
CA GLU A 57 0.97 6.51 3.05
C GLU A 57 0.26 6.23 4.38
N ARG A 58 -0.93 5.62 4.34
CA ARG A 58 -1.66 5.25 5.56
C ARG A 58 -0.91 4.22 6.41
N ILE A 59 -0.27 3.24 5.79
CA ILE A 59 0.56 2.26 6.49
C ILE A 59 1.81 2.93 7.08
N ALA A 60 2.45 3.83 6.34
CA ALA A 60 3.58 4.60 6.87
C ALA A 60 3.16 5.45 8.09
N LEU A 61 2.03 6.14 8.01
CA LEU A 61 1.47 6.89 9.14
C LEU A 61 1.14 6.00 10.34
N PHE A 62 0.56 4.82 10.10
CA PHE A 62 0.31 3.84 11.16
C PHE A 62 1.61 3.44 11.87
N LEU A 63 2.65 3.07 11.12
CA LEU A 63 3.94 2.64 11.65
C LEU A 63 4.61 3.75 12.48
N GLU A 64 4.56 5.00 12.03
CA GLU A 64 5.06 6.17 12.78
C GLU A 64 4.21 6.47 14.02
N ARG A 65 2.89 6.24 13.95
CA ARG A 65 1.97 6.52 15.06
C ARG A 65 2.12 5.51 16.19
N ILE A 66 2.37 4.24 15.89
CA ILE A 66 2.52 3.21 16.93
C ILE A 66 3.90 3.21 17.59
N LYS A 67 4.87 4.01 17.10
CA LYS A 67 6.17 4.13 17.77
C LYS A 67 5.99 4.51 19.24
N PRO A 68 6.75 3.92 20.17
CA PRO A 68 6.60 4.16 21.61
C PRO A 68 6.58 5.64 21.99
N GLU A 69 7.49 6.44 21.44
CA GLU A 69 7.60 7.87 21.69
C GLU A 69 6.35 8.62 21.18
N SER A 70 5.89 8.24 19.99
CA SER A 70 4.75 8.83 19.30
C SER A 70 3.42 8.55 20.01
N ILE A 71 3.20 7.30 20.46
CA ILE A 71 1.96 6.90 21.13
C ILE A 71 1.85 7.52 22.54
N ILE A 72 2.96 7.61 23.27
CA ILE A 72 3.04 8.24 24.60
C ILE A 72 2.73 9.73 24.50
N LEU A 73 3.32 10.43 23.52
CA LEU A 73 3.09 11.87 23.34
C LEU A 73 1.62 12.20 23.05
N ARG A 74 0.91 11.34 22.32
CA ARG A 74 -0.52 11.51 22.03
C ARG A 74 -1.43 11.09 23.18
N ASN A 75 -0.97 10.17 24.02
CA ASN A 75 -1.71 9.66 25.17
C ASN A 75 -0.92 9.96 26.44
N LYS A 76 -0.84 11.23 26.85
CA LYS A 76 -0.13 11.60 28.08
C LYS A 76 -0.84 11.02 29.30
N PRO A 77 -0.11 10.43 30.27
CA PRO A 77 -0.71 9.93 31.49
C PRO A 77 -1.17 11.11 32.36
N HIS A 78 -2.46 11.19 32.66
CA HIS A 78 -3.05 12.21 33.55
C HIS A 78 -3.50 11.55 34.85
N GLU A 79 -2.63 11.50 35.86
CA GLU A 79 -2.93 10.94 37.20
C GLU A 79 -3.50 9.50 37.19
N ILE A 80 -3.10 8.70 36.21
CA ILE A 80 -3.52 7.30 36.07
C ILE A 80 -2.42 6.33 36.54
N ASN A 81 -2.84 5.15 37.00
CA ASN A 81 -1.91 4.07 37.39
C ASN A 81 -1.39 3.30 36.16
N VAL A 82 -0.37 2.46 36.38
CA VAL A 82 0.28 1.65 35.32
C VAL A 82 -0.74 0.81 34.53
N VAL A 83 -1.65 0.12 35.21
CA VAL A 83 -2.60 -0.81 34.57
C VAL A 83 -3.57 -0.08 33.65
N GLN A 84 -4.11 1.04 34.12
CA GLN A 84 -4.99 1.90 33.32
C GLN A 84 -4.24 2.45 32.11
N TYR A 85 -3.00 2.93 32.31
CA TYR A 85 -2.23 3.51 31.22
C TYR A 85 -1.83 2.49 30.16
N GLN A 86 -1.38 1.30 30.58
CA GLN A 86 -1.12 0.17 29.71
C GLN A 86 -2.33 -0.16 28.84
N SER A 87 -3.52 -0.26 29.44
CA SER A 87 -4.76 -0.55 28.72
C SER A 87 -5.08 0.53 27.68
N ILE A 88 -4.87 1.81 28.01
CA ILE A 88 -5.06 2.92 27.07
C ILE A 88 -4.13 2.78 25.86
N LEU A 89 -2.82 2.61 26.09
CA LEU A 89 -1.85 2.51 25.01
C LEU A 89 -2.11 1.31 24.08
N VAL A 90 -2.38 0.13 24.66
CA VAL A 90 -2.70 -1.08 23.88
C VAL A 90 -3.98 -0.90 23.08
N SER A 91 -5.02 -0.30 23.69
CA SER A 91 -6.28 -0.03 23.00
C SER A 91 -6.09 0.95 21.83
N SER A 92 -5.32 2.03 22.03
CA SER A 92 -5.02 3.00 20.98
C SER A 92 -4.27 2.36 19.79
N ILE A 93 -3.30 1.48 20.04
CA ILE A 93 -2.58 0.76 18.97
C ILE A 93 -3.54 -0.14 18.18
N ARG A 94 -4.43 -0.87 18.87
CA ARG A 94 -5.41 -1.75 18.23
C ARG A 94 -6.41 -0.96 17.39
N SER A 95 -6.94 0.13 17.92
CA SER A 95 -7.85 1.00 17.18
C SER A 95 -7.19 1.60 15.93
N GLU A 96 -5.96 2.10 16.03
CA GLU A 96 -5.23 2.61 14.87
C GLU A 96 -4.99 1.53 13.81
N PHE A 97 -4.71 0.29 14.23
CA PHE A 97 -4.57 -0.85 13.32
C PHE A 97 -5.89 -1.19 12.62
N GLU A 98 -7.01 -1.23 13.35
CA GLU A 98 -8.34 -1.47 12.79
C GLU A 98 -8.72 -0.42 11.74
N HIS A 99 -8.40 0.85 11.98
CA HIS A 99 -8.61 1.94 11.01
C HIS A 99 -7.81 1.78 9.71
N ASN A 100 -6.74 0.97 9.72
CA ASN A 100 -5.89 0.72 8.57
C ASN A 100 -6.01 -0.72 8.03
N LEU A 101 -6.87 -1.55 8.63
CA LEU A 101 -7.03 -2.96 8.25
C LEU A 101 -7.46 -3.14 6.79
N SER A 102 -8.29 -2.24 6.26
CA SER A 102 -8.72 -2.27 4.86
C SER A 102 -7.59 -2.02 3.86
N GLN A 103 -6.49 -1.38 4.29
CA GLN A 103 -5.36 -1.06 3.41
C GLN A 103 -4.59 -2.31 2.97
N GLN A 104 -4.74 -3.43 3.68
CA GLN A 104 -4.06 -4.70 3.39
C GLN A 104 -4.31 -5.23 1.96
N VAL A 105 -5.43 -4.85 1.32
CA VAL A 105 -5.77 -5.31 -0.03
C VAL A 105 -4.97 -4.60 -1.13
N TYR A 106 -4.27 -3.50 -0.79
CA TYR A 106 -3.57 -2.63 -1.74
C TYR A 106 -2.04 -2.69 -1.63
N ILE A 107 -1.51 -3.38 -0.63
CA ILE A 107 -0.08 -3.56 -0.36
C ILE A 107 0.32 -5.04 -0.50
N SER A 108 1.62 -5.34 -0.50
CA SER A 108 2.05 -6.75 -0.52
C SER A 108 1.77 -7.46 0.80
N SER A 109 1.61 -8.78 0.73
CA SER A 109 1.51 -9.63 1.91
C SER A 109 2.75 -9.52 2.81
N ALA A 110 3.93 -9.36 2.22
CA ALA A 110 5.19 -9.21 2.95
C ALA A 110 5.22 -7.92 3.78
N LEU A 111 4.84 -6.78 3.19
CA LEU A 111 4.72 -5.52 3.93
C LEU A 111 3.64 -5.62 5.01
N TRP A 112 2.53 -6.27 4.72
CA TRP A 112 1.45 -6.45 5.68
C TRP A 112 1.87 -7.31 6.88
N ASP A 113 2.62 -8.38 6.66
CA ASP A 113 3.16 -9.23 7.73
C ASP A 113 4.15 -8.47 8.62
N LEU A 114 5.03 -7.67 8.02
CA LEU A 114 5.92 -6.76 8.76
C LEU A 114 5.14 -5.73 9.58
N THR A 115 4.05 -5.19 9.03
CA THR A 115 3.19 -4.22 9.71
C THR A 115 2.50 -4.85 10.93
N LYS A 116 1.97 -6.06 10.79
CA LYS A 116 1.40 -6.82 11.93
C LYS A 116 2.47 -7.12 12.98
N LYS A 117 3.66 -7.53 12.56
CA LYS A 117 4.78 -7.81 13.47
C LYS A 117 5.18 -6.55 14.24
N ALA A 118 5.28 -5.40 13.59
CA ALA A 118 5.57 -4.13 14.25
C ALA A 118 4.54 -3.82 15.35
N LYS A 119 3.24 -3.96 15.04
CA LYS A 119 2.15 -3.79 16.02
C LYS A 119 2.31 -4.71 17.24
N GLU A 120 2.53 -6.01 17.01
CA GLU A 120 2.65 -6.98 18.11
C GLU A 120 3.88 -6.74 18.98
N GLU A 121 5.04 -6.43 18.38
CA GLU A 121 6.25 -6.13 19.14
C GLU A 121 6.11 -4.84 19.95
N THR A 122 5.47 -3.79 19.41
CA THR A 122 5.18 -2.58 20.20
C THR A 122 4.30 -2.90 21.42
N ILE A 123 3.22 -3.67 21.23
CA ILE A 123 2.35 -4.09 22.35
C ILE A 123 3.15 -4.91 23.39
N LYS A 124 4.03 -5.78 22.92
CA LYS A 124 4.89 -6.60 23.79
C LYS A 124 5.84 -5.75 24.62
N ILE A 125 6.45 -4.70 24.05
CA ILE A 125 7.29 -3.75 24.80
C ILE A 125 6.48 -3.08 25.91
N ILE A 126 5.26 -2.61 25.60
CA ILE A 126 4.38 -1.98 26.59
C ILE A 126 4.05 -2.95 27.73
N ASN A 127 3.74 -4.20 27.40
CA ASN A 127 3.44 -5.23 28.40
C ASN A 127 4.66 -5.60 29.26
N LEU A 128 5.85 -5.68 28.65
CA LEU A 128 7.10 -5.95 29.36
C LEU A 128 7.45 -4.80 30.33
N ALA A 129 7.30 -3.55 29.88
CA ALA A 129 7.53 -2.38 30.72
C ALA A 129 6.57 -2.37 31.93
N ALA A 130 5.29 -2.63 31.70
CA ALA A 130 4.29 -2.70 32.78
C ALA A 130 4.58 -3.82 33.78
N GLY A 131 5.01 -5.00 33.31
CA GLY A 131 5.34 -6.14 34.17
C GLY A 131 6.60 -5.96 35.03
N GLN A 132 7.43 -4.94 34.73
CA GLN A 132 8.64 -4.61 35.50
C GLN A 132 8.39 -3.55 36.59
N LEU A 133 7.19 -2.96 36.63
CA LEU A 133 6.82 -1.92 37.59
C LEU A 133 5.92 -2.50 38.69
N SER A 134 5.97 -1.86 39.86
CA SER A 134 5.06 -2.20 40.97
C SER A 134 3.64 -1.69 40.67
N THR A 135 2.65 -2.23 41.38
CA THR A 135 1.25 -1.78 41.28
C THR A 135 1.02 -0.35 41.80
N GLU A 136 1.98 0.19 42.57
CA GLU A 136 1.95 1.55 43.12
C GLU A 136 2.57 2.59 42.18
N ALA A 137 3.27 2.14 41.14
CA ALA A 137 3.84 3.04 40.13
C ALA A 137 2.74 3.76 39.35
N ASN A 138 3.09 4.91 38.78
CA ASN A 138 2.17 5.74 38.01
C ASN A 138 2.43 5.65 36.50
N GLY A 139 1.54 6.24 35.70
CA GLY A 139 1.66 6.20 34.23
C GLY A 139 2.92 6.86 33.66
N ASN A 140 3.52 7.85 34.36
CA ASN A 140 4.79 8.46 33.92
C ASN A 140 5.96 7.49 34.09
N ASP A 141 5.95 6.67 35.14
CA ASP A 141 6.95 5.62 35.36
C ASP A 141 6.88 4.59 34.21
N LEU A 142 5.66 4.20 33.82
CA LEU A 142 5.44 3.31 32.67
C LEU A 142 5.91 3.95 31.35
N ALA A 143 5.58 5.21 31.10
CA ALA A 143 6.02 5.92 29.89
C ALA A 143 7.57 5.93 29.78
N SER A 144 8.25 6.27 30.88
CA SER A 144 9.71 6.30 30.94
C SER A 144 10.29 4.92 30.68
N ARG A 145 9.75 3.88 31.33
CA ARG A 145 10.23 2.50 31.16
C ARG A 145 10.03 1.97 29.74
N ILE A 146 8.92 2.31 29.10
CA ILE A 146 8.66 1.95 27.70
C ILE A 146 9.73 2.56 26.78
N ILE A 147 10.06 3.85 26.96
CA ILE A 147 11.07 4.54 26.15
C ILE A 147 12.44 3.88 26.35
N GLU A 148 12.83 3.57 27.58
CA GLU A 148 14.09 2.86 27.87
C GLU A 148 14.19 1.53 27.10
N LEU A 149 13.16 0.68 27.18
CA LEU A 149 13.15 -0.60 26.48
C LEU A 149 13.09 -0.44 24.94
N ALA A 150 12.47 0.64 24.45
CA ALA A 150 12.37 0.93 23.02
C ALA A 150 13.71 1.37 22.42
N VAL A 151 14.57 2.05 23.20
CA VAL A 151 15.92 2.46 22.77
C VAL A 151 16.84 1.26 22.53
N ASP A 152 16.71 0.21 23.34
CA ASP A 152 17.50 -1.03 23.19
C ASP A 152 17.16 -1.79 21.89
N LEU A 153 15.98 -1.53 21.31
CA LEU A 153 15.50 -2.13 20.07
C LEU A 153 15.84 -1.22 18.88
N ASN A 154 17.11 -1.24 18.45
CA ASN A 154 17.56 -0.52 17.25
C ASN A 154 17.97 -1.51 16.14
N PRO A 155 17.29 -1.55 14.98
CA PRO A 155 16.13 -0.73 14.61
C PRO A 155 14.83 -1.18 15.29
N GLN A 156 13.92 -0.24 15.53
CA GLN A 156 12.59 -0.59 16.04
C GLN A 156 11.83 -1.40 14.97
N PRO A 157 10.93 -2.31 15.38
CA PRO A 157 10.10 -3.08 14.44
C PRO A 157 9.34 -2.22 13.42
N SER A 158 8.87 -1.04 13.83
CA SER A 158 8.24 -0.07 12.93
C SER A 158 9.19 0.48 11.87
N ASP A 159 10.46 0.73 12.21
CA ASP A 159 11.44 1.25 11.27
C ASP A 159 11.81 0.21 10.22
N ALA A 160 11.98 -1.05 10.62
CA ALA A 160 12.20 -2.15 9.68
C ALA A 160 11.04 -2.29 8.68
N ALA A 161 9.80 -2.13 9.13
CA ALA A 161 8.62 -2.14 8.25
C ALA A 161 8.57 -0.90 7.33
N LEU A 162 8.91 0.28 7.83
CA LEU A 162 8.98 1.52 7.04
C LEU A 162 10.05 1.44 5.95
N ASP A 163 11.20 0.84 6.24
CA ASP A 163 12.27 0.69 5.26
C ASP A 163 11.90 -0.32 4.17
N PHE A 164 11.23 -1.41 4.54
CA PHE A 164 10.64 -2.32 3.56
C PHE A 164 9.60 -1.62 2.69
N LEU A 165 8.71 -0.82 3.29
CA LEU A 165 7.71 -0.02 2.59
C LEU A 165 8.35 0.92 1.55
N LYS A 166 9.40 1.65 1.94
CA LYS A 166 10.13 2.55 1.03
C LYS A 166 10.77 1.77 -0.13
N LYS A 167 11.30 0.58 0.14
CA LYS A 167 11.90 -0.28 -0.88
C LYS A 167 10.83 -0.76 -1.87
N GLU A 168 9.70 -1.23 -1.37
CA GLU A 168 8.59 -1.72 -2.19
C GLU A 168 8.02 -0.62 -3.11
N ILE A 169 7.84 0.60 -2.61
CA ILE A 169 7.41 1.73 -3.45
C ILE A 169 8.41 2.00 -4.57
N LYS A 170 9.72 2.03 -4.26
CA LYS A 170 10.79 2.28 -5.26
C LYS A 170 10.91 1.18 -6.33
N GLU A 171 10.50 -0.04 -6.01
CA GLU A 171 10.52 -1.16 -6.97
C GLU A 171 9.29 -1.14 -7.89
N LEU A 172 8.16 -0.64 -7.41
CA LEU A 172 6.89 -0.61 -8.14
C LEU A 172 6.68 0.65 -8.98
N TYR A 173 7.33 1.77 -8.61
CA TYR A 173 7.11 3.10 -9.16
C TYR A 173 8.43 3.84 -9.42
#